data_AF-A0A3Q0J094-F1
#
_entry.id   AF-A0A3Q0J094-F1
#
_cell.length_a   1.000
_cell.length_b   1.000
_cell.length_c   1.000
_cell.angle_alpha   90.00
_cell.angle_beta   90.00
_cell.angle_gamma   90.00
#
_symmetry.space_group_name_H-M   'P 1'
#
loop_
_entity.id
_entity.type
_entity.pdbx_description
1 polymer ?
#
loop_
_entity_poly.entity_id
_entity_poly.type
_entity_poly.pdbx_seq_one_letter_code
_entity_poly.pdbx_strand_id
1 'polypeptide(L)'
;MRAAYLTDVEKIGTWLQDAEAKIQDRTLPPQTLIQFIQQLEGELIDMKDKLAQMTRTGNEISQHTESNEERALIQSTILSFTEQMQQIEMKLNERKKEVTGCDDAWKHFLSLHAEVMKWVSEKRTFLSEPYDSNNLSDLRVKLNSYTNAVKTCTHSRPAV
;
A
#
# COMPACT_ATOMS: atom_id res chain seq x y z
N MET A 1 8.74 -18.73 -35.27
CA MET A 1 9.44 -17.50 -34.85
C MET A 1 8.49 -16.30 -34.89
N ARG A 2 8.06 -15.82 -36.07
CA ARG A 2 7.12 -14.67 -36.17
C ARG A 2 5.79 -14.83 -35.43
N ALA A 3 5.15 -16.00 -35.54
CA ALA A 3 3.92 -16.28 -34.79
C ALA A 3 4.11 -16.23 -33.26
N ALA A 4 5.20 -16.82 -32.77
CA ALA A 4 5.56 -16.79 -31.34
C ALA A 4 5.83 -15.36 -30.86
N TYR A 5 6.55 -14.56 -31.66
CA TYR A 5 6.76 -13.14 -31.38
C TYR A 5 5.45 -12.37 -31.27
N LEU A 6 4.52 -12.55 -32.22
CA LEU A 6 3.22 -11.88 -32.19
C LEU A 6 2.37 -12.29 -30.97
N THR A 7 2.37 -13.57 -30.60
CA THR A 7 1.70 -14.04 -29.38
C THR A 7 2.30 -13.42 -28.12
N ASP A 8 3.62 -13.25 -28.07
CA ASP A 8 4.29 -12.62 -26.95
C ASP A 8 4.00 -11.10 -26.89
N VAL A 9 3.96 -10.44 -28.05
CA VAL A 9 3.56 -9.02 -28.16
C VAL A 9 2.14 -8.81 -27.66
N GLU A 10 1.19 -9.64 -28.09
CA GLU A 10 -0.21 -9.57 -27.65
C GLU A 10 -0.31 -9.78 -26.14
N LYS A 11 0.32 -10.85 -25.62
CA LYS A 11 0.26 -11.17 -24.20
C LYS A 11 0.83 -10.05 -23.32
N ILE A 12 1.99 -9.50 -23.69
CA ILE A 12 2.61 -8.40 -22.95
C ILE A 12 1.75 -7.14 -23.07
N GLY A 13 1.25 -6.84 -24.27
CA GLY A 13 0.40 -5.66 -24.51
C GLY A 13 -0.90 -5.68 -23.69
N THR A 14 -1.62 -6.80 -23.69
CA THR A 14 -2.84 -6.97 -22.88
C THR A 14 -2.54 -6.84 -21.39
N TRP A 15 -1.47 -7.48 -20.92
CA TRP A 15 -1.08 -7.40 -19.51
C TRP A 15 -0.74 -5.96 -19.09
N LEU A 16 0.03 -5.22 -19.90
CA LEU A 16 0.37 -3.82 -19.63
C LEU A 16 -0.88 -2.95 -19.47
N GLN A 17 -1.87 -3.13 -20.34
CA GLN A 17 -3.14 -2.40 -20.28
C GLN A 17 -3.93 -2.74 -19.00
N ASP A 18 -4.06 -4.02 -18.68
CA ASP A 18 -4.78 -4.48 -17.49
C ASP A 18 -4.10 -4.03 -16.20
N ALA A 19 -2.77 -4.10 -16.15
CA ALA A 19 -1.97 -3.68 -15.00
C ALA A 19 -2.10 -2.17 -14.76
N GLU A 20 -2.01 -1.34 -15.81
CA GLU A 20 -2.19 0.11 -15.72
C GLU A 20 -3.61 0.46 -15.22
N ALA A 21 -4.65 -0.19 -15.75
CA ALA A 21 -6.03 0.03 -15.32
C ALA A 21 -6.23 -0.30 -13.82
N LYS A 22 -5.68 -1.44 -13.36
CA LYS A 22 -5.75 -1.84 -11.95
C LYS A 22 -5.00 -0.89 -11.02
N ILE A 23 -3.83 -0.40 -11.43
CA ILE A 23 -3.03 0.54 -10.63
C ILE A 23 -3.74 1.90 -10.49
N GLN A 24 -4.44 2.34 -11.53
CA GLN A 24 -5.18 3.60 -11.54
C GLN A 24 -6.51 3.54 -10.77
N ASP A 25 -7.03 2.36 -10.48
CA ASP A 25 -8.30 2.21 -9.76
C ASP A 25 -8.15 2.60 -8.28
N ARG A 26 -8.70 3.77 -7.94
CA ARG A 26 -8.71 4.33 -6.58
C ARG A 26 -9.98 4.03 -5.79
N THR A 27 -10.91 3.27 -6.38
CA THR A 27 -12.19 2.95 -5.74
C THR A 27 -12.10 1.70 -4.85
N LEU A 28 -11.00 0.96 -4.96
CA LEU A 28 -10.81 -0.32 -4.27
C LEU A 28 -10.50 -0.15 -2.77
N PRO A 29 -11.02 -1.05 -1.91
CA PRO A 29 -10.64 -1.10 -0.51
C PRO A 29 -9.12 -1.36 -0.33
N PRO A 30 -8.48 -0.82 0.73
CA PRO A 30 -7.04 -0.98 0.96
C PRO A 30 -6.55 -2.44 0.95
N GLN A 31 -7.30 -3.35 1.57
CA GLN A 31 -6.93 -4.78 1.61
C GLN A 31 -6.93 -5.43 0.23
N THR A 32 -7.92 -5.11 -0.60
CA THR A 32 -8.01 -5.58 -1.99
C THR A 32 -6.87 -5.01 -2.82
N LEU A 33 -6.53 -3.73 -2.60
CA LEU A 33 -5.42 -3.08 -3.28
C LEU A 33 -4.06 -3.71 -2.93
N ILE A 34 -3.82 -4.10 -1.67
CA ILE A 34 -2.61 -4.83 -1.25
C ILE A 34 -2.49 -6.16 -2.00
N GLN A 35 -3.57 -6.93 -2.07
CA GLN A 35 -3.58 -8.22 -2.77
C GLN A 35 -3.28 -8.05 -4.27
N PHE A 36 -3.88 -7.04 -4.91
CA PHE A 36 -3.59 -6.76 -6.31
C PHE A 36 -2.16 -6.30 -6.56
N ILE A 37 -1.61 -5.46 -5.68
CA ILE A 37 -0.19 -5.06 -5.78
C ILE A 37 0.70 -6.30 -5.70
N GLN A 38 0.47 -7.20 -4.74
CA GLN A 38 1.25 -8.44 -4.61
C GLN A 38 1.12 -9.35 -5.83
N GLN A 39 -0.09 -9.48 -6.38
CA GLN A 39 -0.33 -10.25 -7.59
C GLN A 39 0.42 -9.65 -8.79
N LEU A 40 0.31 -8.33 -9.01
CA LEU A 40 0.98 -7.63 -10.11
C LEU A 40 2.51 -7.67 -9.97
N GLU A 41 3.05 -7.63 -8.75
CA GLU A 41 4.49 -7.81 -8.50
C GLU A 41 4.96 -9.20 -8.96
N GLY A 42 4.19 -10.25 -8.70
CA GLY A 42 4.50 -11.60 -9.18
C GLY A 42 4.41 -11.71 -10.71
N GLU A 43 3.33 -11.21 -11.30
CA GLU A 43 3.13 -11.22 -12.75
C GLU A 43 4.19 -10.38 -13.50
N LEU A 44 4.66 -9.28 -12.91
CA LEU A 44 5.70 -8.42 -13.48
C LEU A 44 7.01 -9.18 -13.71
N ILE A 45 7.38 -10.09 -12.80
CA ILE A 45 8.59 -10.93 -12.96
C ILE A 45 8.43 -11.80 -14.20
N ASP A 46 7.31 -12.52 -14.30
CA ASP A 46 7.01 -13.39 -15.44
C ASP A 46 6.97 -12.60 -16.75
N MET A 47 6.42 -11.38 -16.74
CA MET A 47 6.31 -10.55 -17.93
C MET A 47 7.64 -9.92 -18.35
N LYS A 48 8.55 -9.63 -17.41
CA LYS A 48 9.92 -9.21 -17.73
C LYS A 48 10.71 -10.33 -18.40
N ASP A 49 10.57 -11.56 -17.91
CA ASP A 49 11.18 -12.73 -18.53
C ASP A 49 10.62 -12.96 -19.94
N LYS A 50 9.29 -12.81 -20.08
CA LYS A 50 8.61 -12.87 -21.37
C LYS A 50 9.11 -11.78 -22.34
N LEU A 51 9.28 -10.55 -21.87
CA LEU A 51 9.83 -9.45 -22.65
C LEU A 51 11.27 -9.72 -23.10
N ALA A 52 12.10 -10.32 -22.23
CA ALA A 52 13.45 -10.72 -22.57
C ALA A 52 13.46 -11.81 -23.67
N GLN A 53 12.55 -12.79 -23.58
CA GLN A 53 12.37 -13.80 -24.62
C GLN A 53 11.90 -13.17 -25.95
N MET A 54 10.86 -12.33 -25.91
CA MET A 54 10.34 -11.60 -27.07
C MET A 54 11.44 -10.76 -27.74
N THR A 55 12.30 -10.12 -26.94
CA THR A 55 13.44 -9.34 -27.43
C THR A 55 14.44 -10.20 -28.19
N ARG A 56 14.79 -11.39 -27.67
CA ARG A 56 15.68 -12.34 -28.36
C ARG A 56 15.08 -12.78 -29.68
N THR A 57 13.82 -13.22 -29.68
CA THR A 57 13.13 -13.66 -30.91
C THR A 57 12.96 -12.53 -31.91
N GLY A 58 12.66 -11.30 -31.45
CA GLY A 58 12.57 -10.12 -32.30
C GLY A 58 13.90 -9.75 -32.97
N ASN A 59 15.01 -9.86 -32.24
CA ASN A 59 16.35 -9.64 -32.78
C ASN A 59 16.73 -10.68 -33.82
N GLU A 60 16.41 -11.97 -33.59
CA GLU A 60 16.61 -13.04 -34.57
C GLU A 60 15.81 -12.78 -35.85
N ILE A 61 14.52 -12.42 -35.73
CA ILE A 61 13.69 -12.05 -36.89
C ILE A 61 14.30 -10.85 -37.64
N SER A 62 14.77 -9.85 -36.91
CA SER A 62 15.38 -8.64 -37.48
C SER A 62 16.67 -8.93 -38.26
N GLN A 63 17.47 -9.91 -37.82
CA GLN A 63 18.69 -10.33 -38.53
C GLN A 63 18.38 -11.07 -39.83
N HIS A 64 17.22 -11.71 -39.94
CA HIS A 64 16.84 -12.54 -41.08
C HIS A 64 15.81 -11.90 -42.00
N THR A 65 15.43 -10.64 -41.77
CA THR A 65 14.46 -9.92 -42.61
C THR A 65 15.12 -8.85 -43.48
N GLU A 66 14.68 -8.79 -44.74
CA GLU A 66 15.08 -7.76 -45.71
C GLU A 66 14.27 -6.46 -45.55
N SER A 67 13.11 -6.51 -44.87
CA SER A 67 12.27 -5.32 -44.63
C SER A 67 12.85 -4.46 -43.51
N ASN A 68 13.20 -3.21 -43.83
CA ASN A 68 13.62 -2.22 -42.85
C ASN A 68 12.45 -1.79 -41.94
N GLU A 69 11.23 -1.79 -42.48
CA GLU A 69 10.01 -1.46 -41.75
C GLU A 69 9.72 -2.49 -40.64
N GLU A 70 9.85 -3.79 -40.94
CA GLU A 70 9.68 -4.86 -39.94
C GLU A 70 10.71 -4.72 -38.81
N ARG A 71 11.97 -4.45 -39.13
CA ARG A 71 13.02 -4.22 -38.11
C ARG A 71 12.70 -3.00 -37.25
N ALA A 72 12.30 -1.89 -37.85
CA ALA A 72 11.97 -0.66 -37.13
C ALA A 72 10.78 -0.87 -36.18
N LEU A 73 9.75 -1.58 -36.65
CA LEU A 73 8.57 -1.90 -35.83
C LEU A 73 8.92 -2.79 -34.64
N ILE A 74 9.72 -3.84 -34.87
CA ILE A 74 10.17 -4.75 -33.80
C ILE A 74 10.96 -3.96 -32.73
N GLN A 75 11.91 -3.14 -33.16
CA GLN A 75 12.73 -2.37 -32.24
C GLN A 75 11.90 -1.34 -31.44
N SER A 76 10.98 -0.65 -32.11
CA SER A 76 10.08 0.31 -31.46
C SER A 76 9.17 -0.38 -30.44
N THR A 77 8.65 -1.56 -30.75
CA THR A 77 7.79 -2.35 -29.85
C THR A 77 8.56 -2.79 -28.60
N ILE A 78 9.78 -3.31 -28.77
CA ILE A 78 10.64 -3.73 -27.65
C ILE A 78 10.95 -2.54 -26.74
N LEU A 79 11.33 -1.39 -27.31
CA LEU A 79 11.61 -0.18 -26.53
C LEU A 79 10.37 0.29 -25.77
N SER A 80 9.23 0.39 -26.45
CA SER A 80 7.98 0.84 -25.83
C SER A 80 7.56 -0.07 -24.67
N PHE A 81 7.61 -1.38 -24.84
CA PHE A 81 7.26 -2.31 -23.76
C PHE A 81 8.27 -2.28 -22.61
N THR A 82 9.56 -2.07 -22.90
CA THR A 82 10.58 -1.91 -21.86
C THR A 82 10.30 -0.68 -21.00
N GLU A 83 9.99 0.46 -21.62
CA GLU A 83 9.64 1.69 -20.91
C GLU A 83 8.35 1.53 -20.10
N GLN A 84 7.31 0.95 -20.70
CA GLN A 84 6.03 0.72 -20.02
C GLN A 84 6.18 -0.22 -18.80
N MET A 85 6.98 -1.28 -18.91
CA MET A 85 7.30 -2.18 -17.79
C MET A 85 7.97 -1.43 -16.63
N GLN A 86 8.94 -0.56 -16.92
CA GLN A 86 9.61 0.25 -15.90
C GLN A 86 8.65 1.25 -15.25
N GLN A 87 7.76 1.86 -16.03
CA GLN A 87 6.74 2.77 -15.50
C GLN A 87 5.77 2.05 -14.57
N ILE A 88 5.30 0.85 -14.95
CA ILE A 88 4.42 0.04 -14.10
C ILE A 88 5.13 -0.35 -12.80
N GLU A 89 6.38 -0.78 -12.87
CA GLU A 89 7.18 -1.12 -11.69
C GLU A 89 7.32 0.07 -10.73
N MET A 90 7.62 1.25 -11.26
CA MET A 90 7.70 2.48 -10.47
C MET A 90 6.37 2.80 -9.80
N LYS A 91 5.27 2.79 -10.57
CA LYS A 91 3.92 3.07 -10.05
C LYS A 91 3.48 2.04 -9.00
N LEU A 92 3.80 0.76 -9.18
CA LEU A 92 3.51 -0.29 -8.20
C LEU A 92 4.23 -0.03 -6.89
N ASN A 93 5.52 0.30 -6.95
CA ASN A 93 6.32 0.59 -5.76
C ASN A 93 5.81 1.83 -5.00
N GLU A 94 5.46 2.90 -5.73
CA GLU A 94 4.86 4.11 -5.15
C GLU A 94 3.52 3.76 -4.47
N ARG A 95 2.64 3.06 -5.17
CA ARG A 95 1.32 2.68 -4.63
C ARG A 95 1.45 1.78 -3.41
N LYS A 96 2.38 0.83 -3.41
CA LYS A 96 2.68 -0.05 -2.26
C LYS A 96 3.11 0.74 -1.04
N LYS A 97 3.97 1.74 -1.24
CA LYS A 97 4.44 2.61 -0.16
C LYS A 97 3.30 3.44 0.42
N GLU A 98 2.45 4.01 -0.42
CA GLU A 98 1.26 4.76 0.03
C GLU A 98 0.32 3.90 0.86
N VAL A 99 -0.04 2.71 0.36
CA VAL A 99 -1.01 1.84 1.03
C VAL A 99 -0.48 1.31 2.36
N THR A 100 0.79 0.91 2.41
CA THR A 100 1.44 0.51 3.67
C THR A 100 1.45 1.67 4.67
N GLY A 101 1.80 2.87 4.21
CA GLY A 101 1.80 4.06 5.07
C GLY A 101 0.41 4.42 5.62
N CYS A 102 -0.63 4.30 4.79
CA CYS A 102 -2.02 4.47 5.23
C CYS A 102 -2.45 3.42 6.25
N ASP A 103 -2.10 2.15 6.05
CA ASP A 103 -2.40 1.05 6.97
C ASP A 103 -1.71 1.24 8.33
N ASP A 104 -0.44 1.64 8.33
CA ASP A 104 0.32 1.94 9.55
C ASP A 104 -0.28 3.12 10.32
N ALA A 105 -0.61 4.21 9.63
CA ALA A 105 -1.26 5.37 10.24
C ALA A 105 -2.63 5.02 10.82
N TRP A 106 -3.40 4.18 10.12
CA TRP A 106 -4.70 3.70 10.59
C TRP A 106 -4.59 2.83 11.84
N LYS A 107 -3.65 1.88 11.87
CA LYS A 107 -3.37 1.05 13.05
C LYS A 107 -2.94 1.90 14.24
N HIS A 108 -2.08 2.89 14.01
CA HIS A 108 -1.65 3.81 15.05
C HIS A 108 -2.83 4.60 15.63
N PHE A 109 -3.69 5.14 14.76
CA PHE A 109 -4.92 5.82 15.17
C PHE A 109 -5.82 4.92 16.02
N LEU A 110 -6.08 3.67 15.60
CA LEU A 110 -6.92 2.75 16.35
C LEU A 110 -6.35 2.42 17.73
N SER A 111 -5.01 2.30 17.84
CA SER A 111 -4.34 2.09 19.13
C SER A 111 -4.54 3.27 20.07
N LEU A 112 -4.25 4.49 19.60
CA LEU A 112 -4.47 5.72 20.38
C LEU A 112 -5.93 5.88 20.79
N HIS A 113 -6.86 5.61 19.87
CA HIS A 113 -8.29 5.66 20.16
C HIS A 113 -8.66 4.67 21.27
N ALA A 114 -8.16 3.43 21.22
CA ALA A 114 -8.41 2.44 22.26
C ALA A 114 -7.86 2.87 23.63
N GLU A 115 -6.64 3.45 23.67
CA GLU A 115 -6.06 4.00 24.89
C GLU A 115 -6.89 5.16 25.46
N VAL A 116 -7.29 6.11 24.61
CA VAL A 116 -8.13 7.25 25.02
C VAL A 116 -9.48 6.76 25.54
N MET A 117 -10.12 5.81 24.85
CA MET A 117 -11.42 5.28 25.28
C MET A 117 -11.33 4.51 26.60
N LYS A 118 -10.25 3.74 26.81
CA LYS A 118 -9.97 3.08 28.09
C LYS A 118 -9.82 4.13 29.20
N TRP A 119 -9.02 5.16 28.97
CA TRP A 119 -8.83 6.25 29.92
C TRP A 119 -10.14 6.98 30.24
N VAL A 120 -10.95 7.31 29.23
CA VAL A 120 -12.28 7.93 29.43
C VAL A 120 -13.17 7.04 30.30
N SER A 121 -13.18 5.72 30.05
CA SER A 121 -13.94 4.76 30.84
C SER A 121 -13.48 4.74 32.30
N GLU A 122 -12.18 4.64 32.55
CA GLU A 122 -11.59 4.67 33.91
C GLU A 122 -11.96 5.96 34.65
N LYS A 123 -11.87 7.12 33.98
CA LYS A 123 -12.24 8.41 34.59
C LYS A 123 -13.74 8.52 34.86
N ARG A 124 -14.59 8.03 33.97
CA ARG A 124 -16.05 7.99 34.22
C ARG A 124 -16.38 7.16 35.45
N THR A 125 -15.80 5.97 35.58
CA THR A 125 -15.99 5.10 36.75
C THR A 125 -15.52 5.81 38.03
N PHE A 126 -14.30 6.35 38.04
CA PHE A 126 -13.74 7.06 39.19
C PHE A 126 -14.58 8.28 39.63
N LEU A 127 -15.16 9.02 38.67
CA LEU A 127 -16.02 10.17 38.96
C LEU A 127 -17.43 9.76 39.39
N SER A 128 -17.90 8.57 39.01
CA SER A 128 -19.25 8.09 39.33
C SER A 128 -19.39 7.49 40.73
N GLU A 129 -18.29 7.16 41.41
CA GLU A 129 -18.31 6.63 42.77
C GLU A 129 -18.77 7.71 43.78
N PRO A 130 -19.97 7.56 44.38
CA PRO A 130 -20.40 8.46 45.45
C PRO A 130 -19.51 8.26 46.69
N TYR A 131 -19.22 9.36 47.40
CA TYR A 131 -18.34 9.35 48.56
C TYR A 131 -19.15 9.60 49.84
N ASP A 132 -19.30 8.55 50.67
CA ASP A 132 -20.10 8.56 51.91
C ASP A 132 -19.22 8.40 53.17
N SER A 133 -18.08 9.09 53.24
CA SER A 133 -17.20 9.06 54.42
C SER A 133 -17.12 10.42 55.12
N ASN A 134 -17.34 10.41 56.44
CA ASN A 134 -17.22 11.57 57.33
C ASN A 134 -15.88 11.63 58.09
N ASN A 135 -14.85 10.90 57.62
CA ASN A 135 -13.54 10.82 58.26
C ASN A 135 -12.52 11.72 57.56
N LEU A 136 -11.89 12.62 58.32
CA LEU A 136 -10.91 13.61 57.84
C LEU A 136 -9.67 12.99 57.18
N SER A 137 -9.23 11.82 57.66
CA SER A 137 -8.09 11.09 57.08
C SER A 137 -8.43 10.54 55.70
N ASP A 138 -9.63 9.99 55.54
CA ASP A 138 -10.10 9.42 54.27
C ASP A 138 -10.35 10.52 53.23
N LEU A 139 -10.82 11.69 53.67
CA LEU A 139 -11.00 12.88 52.84
C LEU A 139 -9.67 13.38 52.26
N ARG A 140 -8.59 13.36 53.05
CA ARG A 140 -7.24 13.74 52.58
C ARG A 140 -6.69 12.76 51.55
N VAL A 141 -6.89 11.45 51.75
CA VAL A 141 -6.49 10.42 50.80
C VAL A 141 -7.26 10.58 49.48
N LYS A 142 -8.59 10.83 49.54
CA LYS A 142 -9.40 11.04 48.34
C LYS A 142 -9.02 12.33 47.61
N LEU A 143 -8.76 13.44 48.31
CA LEU A 143 -8.25 14.68 47.70
C LEU A 143 -6.95 14.45 46.92
N ASN A 144 -6.02 13.67 47.50
CA ASN A 144 -4.77 13.33 46.83
C ASN A 144 -5.01 12.45 45.59
N SER A 145 -5.99 11.53 45.65
CA SER A 145 -6.40 10.72 44.49
C SER A 145 -6.99 11.57 43.35
N TYR A 146 -7.86 12.54 43.65
CA TYR A 146 -8.39 13.48 42.65
C TYR A 146 -7.29 14.36 42.06
N THR A 147 -6.37 14.86 42.90
CA THR A 147 -5.23 15.68 42.46
C THR A 147 -4.32 14.90 41.50
N ASN A 148 -4.05 13.64 41.79
CA ASN A 148 -3.29 12.75 40.90
C ASN A 148 -4.08 12.41 39.63
N ALA A 149 -5.39 12.20 39.72
CA ALA A 149 -6.23 11.98 38.54
C ALA A 149 -6.19 13.18 37.58
N VAL A 150 -6.26 14.41 38.09
CA VAL A 150 -6.12 15.64 37.28
C VAL A 150 -4.75 15.73 36.60
N LYS A 151 -3.66 15.35 37.29
CA LYS A 151 -2.32 15.30 36.68
C LYS A 151 -2.20 14.27 35.56
N THR A 152 -2.92 13.15 35.64
CA THR A 152 -2.94 12.17 34.55
C THR A 152 -3.70 12.71 33.32
N CYS A 153 -4.67 13.61 33.50
CA CYS A 153 -5.37 14.27 32.39
C CYS A 153 -4.46 15.21 31.59
N THR A 154 -3.43 15.79 32.23
CA THR A 154 -2.48 16.68 31.54
C THR A 154 -1.36 15.92 30.84
N HIS A 155 -1.02 14.72 31.31
CA HIS A 155 0.02 13.85 30.71
C HIS A 155 -0.51 12.94 29.59
N SER A 156 -1.81 12.61 29.58
CA SER A 156 -2.45 11.84 28.49
C SER A 156 -2.77 12.68 27.26
N ARG A 157 -2.30 13.93 27.20
CA ARG A 157 -2.43 14.80 26.04
C ARG A 157 -1.39 14.33 25.01
N PRO A 158 -1.79 13.69 23.90
CA PRO A 158 -0.83 13.36 22.85
C PRO A 158 -0.14 14.67 22.41
N ALA A 159 1.19 14.62 22.28
CA ALA A 159 1.96 15.74 21.77
C ALA A 159 1.39 16.10 20.39
N VAL A 160 0.82 17.30 20.27
CA VAL A 160 0.38 17.91 19.02
C VAL A 160 1.60 18.48 18.32
#